data_AF-A0A8H6SCF7-F1
#
_entry.id   AF-A0A8H6SCF7-F1
#
_cell.length_a   1.000
_cell.length_b   1.000
_cell.length_c   1.000
_cell.angle_alpha   90.00
_cell.angle_beta   90.00
_cell.angle_gamma   90.00
#
_symmetry.space_group_name_H-M   'P 1'
#
loop_
_entity.id
_entity.type
_entity.pdbx_description
1 polymer ?
#
loop_
_entity_poly.entity_id
_entity_poly.type
_entity_poly.pdbx_seq_one_letter_code
_entity_poly.pdbx_strand_id
1 'polypeptide(L)'
;MNQSQNLNPPKAFLVGGKQTPPFVIPSQVQDHLTVLRLFSELRQRVENTSAEDLGLEYFPPADEKERRWSVFVGYAVERFERWCKALRPEHCEQGIALIMPPLDVFMVWHTYLLNPGWFIEDVVRIPTLKGLWEAGKALAAALGMGLGELLQTIPADEDHHIHNWEKMTATPFDPFKSLSTVIDKTIICPKCGMANRAPFLHADGTGFHQVNFTIVCQNTDHYCGFKITHDVLAMRKLLDDLLAPETRTNEPLAQSFLAGTLYTPGNTKNIAYARRVKTAILQAEFFTPRTEIDVPTTRTIMQKAKYSFAIIKSAIYTQLKTDERL
;
A
#
# COMPACT_ATOMS: atom_id res chain seq x y z
N MET A 1 -42.58 24.39 0.29
CA MET A 1 -42.46 23.74 -1.03
C MET A 1 -41.55 24.60 -1.90
N ASN A 2 -40.23 24.39 -1.84
CA ASN A 2 -39.32 25.00 -2.81
C ASN A 2 -39.04 23.96 -3.89
N GLN A 3 -39.51 24.25 -5.10
CA GLN A 3 -39.17 23.50 -6.29
C GLN A 3 -37.65 23.58 -6.47
N SER A 4 -36.97 22.47 -6.21
CA SER A 4 -35.60 22.25 -6.67
C SER A 4 -35.65 22.29 -8.20
N GLN A 5 -35.25 23.43 -8.77
CA GLN A 5 -35.01 23.56 -10.20
C GLN A 5 -34.06 22.43 -10.61
N ASN A 6 -34.49 21.60 -11.56
CA ASN A 6 -33.62 20.64 -12.25
C ASN A 6 -32.56 21.44 -13.01
N LEU A 7 -31.48 21.80 -12.32
CA LEU A 7 -30.27 22.34 -12.91
C LEU A 7 -29.61 21.20 -13.67
N ASN A 8 -30.01 21.01 -14.93
CA ASN A 8 -29.24 20.19 -15.84
C ASN A 8 -27.85 20.82 -15.96
N PRO A 9 -26.77 20.12 -15.58
CA PRO A 9 -25.43 20.66 -15.67
C PRO A 9 -25.09 21.03 -17.13
N PRO A 10 -24.22 22.03 -17.35
CA PRO A 10 -23.78 22.39 -18.69
C PRO A 10 -23.23 21.17 -19.44
N LYS A 11 -23.66 20.97 -20.69
CA LYS A 11 -23.16 19.87 -21.54
C LYS A 11 -21.71 20.05 -21.97
N ALA A 12 -21.17 21.25 -21.85
CA ALA A 12 -19.78 21.57 -22.13
C ALA A 12 -19.33 22.82 -21.34
N PHE A 13 -18.03 22.89 -21.08
CA PHE A 13 -17.33 24.02 -20.47
C PHE A 13 -16.27 24.53 -21.42
N LEU A 14 -16.03 25.85 -21.44
CA LEU A 14 -14.94 26.43 -22.21
C LEU A 14 -13.64 26.33 -21.40
N VAL A 15 -12.71 25.46 -21.82
CA VAL A 15 -11.39 25.27 -21.20
C VAL A 15 -10.32 25.60 -22.24
N GLY A 16 -9.51 26.63 -21.99
CA GLY A 16 -8.47 27.07 -22.93
C GLY A 16 -9.01 27.41 -24.33
N GLY A 17 -10.22 27.95 -24.42
CA GLY A 17 -10.90 28.28 -25.69
C GLY A 17 -11.55 27.08 -26.40
N LYS A 18 -11.48 25.87 -25.84
CA LYS A 18 -12.10 24.66 -26.40
C LYS A 18 -13.33 24.25 -25.59
N GLN A 19 -14.41 23.93 -26.29
CA GLN A 19 -15.57 23.27 -25.68
C GLN A 19 -15.16 21.88 -25.20
N THR A 20 -15.24 21.65 -23.90
CA THR A 20 -14.81 20.43 -23.23
C THR A 20 -16.01 19.85 -22.48
N PRO A 21 -16.38 18.57 -22.70
CA PRO A 21 -17.46 17.96 -21.92
C PRO A 21 -17.09 17.90 -20.43
N PRO A 22 -18.07 17.81 -19.52
CA PRO A 22 -17.81 17.57 -18.11
C PRO A 22 -16.90 16.35 -17.92
N PHE A 23 -15.84 16.51 -17.14
CA PHE A 23 -14.95 15.40 -16.78
C PHE A 23 -15.61 14.40 -15.81
N VAL A 24 -16.62 14.86 -15.07
CA VAL A 24 -17.41 14.06 -14.13
C VAL A 24 -18.89 14.44 -14.27
N ILE A 25 -19.78 13.48 -14.01
CA ILE A 25 -21.24 13.68 -14.04
C ILE A 25 -21.81 13.75 -12.61
N PRO A 26 -23.01 14.35 -12.39
CA PRO A 26 -23.58 14.49 -11.05
C PRO A 26 -23.70 13.19 -10.25
N SER A 27 -24.06 12.07 -10.90
CA SER A 27 -24.14 10.77 -10.21
C SER A 27 -22.78 10.29 -9.68
N GLN A 28 -21.69 10.53 -10.42
CA GLN A 28 -20.34 10.21 -9.96
C GLN A 28 -19.92 11.06 -8.75
N VAL A 29 -20.32 12.34 -8.74
CA VAL A 29 -20.08 13.22 -7.59
C VAL A 29 -20.86 12.75 -6.37
N GLN A 30 -22.12 12.34 -6.56
CA GLN A 30 -22.95 11.78 -5.49
C GLN A 30 -22.37 10.47 -4.93
N ASP A 31 -21.92 9.56 -5.79
CA ASP A 31 -21.22 8.33 -5.38
C ASP A 31 -19.98 8.68 -4.54
N HIS A 32 -19.15 9.61 -4.99
CA HIS A 32 -17.94 10.00 -4.27
C HIS A 32 -18.24 10.65 -2.91
N LEU A 33 -19.21 11.57 -2.85
CA LEU A 33 -19.62 12.19 -1.57
C LEU A 33 -20.17 11.15 -0.58
N THR A 34 -20.87 10.13 -1.08
CA THR A 34 -21.31 8.99 -0.26
C THR A 34 -20.13 8.24 0.32
N VAL A 35 -19.12 7.92 -0.50
CA VAL A 35 -17.88 7.26 -0.05
C VAL A 35 -17.20 8.06 1.06
N LEU A 36 -17.06 9.39 0.89
CA LEU A 36 -16.44 10.25 1.91
C LEU A 36 -17.24 10.28 3.22
N ARG A 37 -18.57 10.27 3.14
CA ARG A 37 -19.43 10.15 4.33
C ARG A 37 -19.19 8.83 5.06
N LEU A 38 -19.16 7.71 4.34
CA LEU A 38 -18.92 6.39 4.90
C LEU A 38 -17.53 6.29 5.58
N PHE A 39 -16.49 6.88 5.00
CA PHE A 39 -15.17 6.94 5.65
C PHE A 39 -15.18 7.78 6.92
N SER A 40 -15.93 8.90 6.94
CA SER A 40 -16.11 9.70 8.15
C SER A 40 -16.83 8.91 9.25
N GLU A 41 -17.90 8.18 8.91
CA GLU A 41 -18.64 7.32 9.84
C GLU A 41 -17.77 6.17 10.37
N LEU A 42 -16.99 5.52 9.49
CA LEU A 42 -16.03 4.49 9.88
C LEU A 42 -15.02 5.04 10.91
N ARG A 43 -14.45 6.21 10.64
CA ARG A 43 -13.52 6.88 11.55
C ARG A 43 -14.17 7.19 12.90
N GLN A 44 -15.38 7.74 12.90
CA GLN A 44 -16.12 8.00 14.15
C GLN A 44 -16.37 6.72 14.93
N ARG A 45 -16.71 5.61 14.27
CA ARG A 45 -16.87 4.31 14.94
C ARG A 45 -15.56 3.89 15.61
N VAL A 46 -14.44 3.89 14.88
CA VAL A 46 -13.10 3.53 15.40
C VAL A 46 -12.70 4.38 16.61
N GLU A 47 -12.91 5.70 16.53
CA GLU A 47 -12.55 6.63 17.61
C GLU A 47 -13.34 6.34 18.91
N ASN A 48 -14.55 5.79 18.81
CA ASN A 48 -15.44 5.54 19.93
C ASN A 48 -15.48 4.07 20.42
N THR A 49 -14.81 3.14 19.72
CA THR A 49 -14.74 1.71 20.11
C THR A 49 -13.65 1.47 21.17
N SER A 50 -13.91 0.58 22.14
CA SER A 50 -12.94 0.20 23.17
C SER A 50 -12.12 -1.05 22.81
N ALA A 51 -11.07 -1.37 23.57
CA ALA A 51 -10.32 -2.61 23.41
C ALA A 51 -11.21 -3.85 23.67
N GLU A 52 -12.11 -3.76 24.65
CA GLU A 52 -13.06 -4.81 25.01
C GLU A 52 -14.03 -5.10 23.86
N ASP A 53 -14.61 -4.06 23.25
CA ASP A 53 -15.49 -4.18 22.09
C ASP A 53 -14.80 -4.86 20.89
N LEU A 54 -13.48 -4.71 20.79
CA LEU A 54 -12.65 -5.30 19.74
C LEU A 54 -12.13 -6.71 20.08
N GLY A 55 -12.28 -7.16 21.34
CA GLY A 55 -11.64 -8.37 21.82
C GLY A 55 -10.12 -8.30 21.78
N LEU A 56 -9.53 -7.12 22.00
CA LEU A 56 -8.09 -6.89 22.01
C LEU A 56 -7.58 -6.70 23.44
N GLU A 57 -6.36 -7.19 23.72
CA GLU A 57 -5.68 -6.93 24.99
C GLU A 57 -5.38 -5.43 25.19
N TYR A 58 -5.04 -4.74 24.10
CA TYR A 58 -4.72 -3.33 24.12
C TYR A 58 -5.25 -2.62 22.88
N PHE A 59 -5.86 -1.45 23.10
CA PHE A 59 -6.17 -0.45 22.08
C PHE A 59 -5.90 0.93 22.69
N PRO A 60 -5.50 1.96 21.91
CA PRO A 60 -5.20 3.27 22.47
C PRO A 60 -6.36 3.85 23.32
N PRO A 61 -6.05 4.65 24.37
CA PRO A 61 -7.05 5.31 25.21
C PRO A 61 -8.09 6.13 24.45
N ALA A 62 -9.27 6.36 25.04
CA ALA A 62 -10.43 7.00 24.40
C ALA A 62 -10.21 8.45 23.98
N ASP A 63 -9.34 9.16 24.69
CA ASP A 63 -8.90 10.52 24.39
C ASP A 63 -7.83 10.56 23.28
N GLU A 64 -7.17 9.45 22.96
CA GLU A 64 -6.13 9.35 21.91
C GLU A 64 -6.72 8.98 20.52
N LYS A 65 -7.72 9.74 20.06
CA LYS A 65 -8.46 9.49 18.80
C LYS A 65 -7.58 9.30 17.57
N GLU A 66 -6.59 10.17 17.37
CA GLU A 66 -5.67 10.08 16.23
C GLU A 66 -4.83 8.79 16.27
N ARG A 67 -4.44 8.35 17.47
CA ARG A 67 -3.68 7.10 17.63
C ARG A 67 -4.56 5.88 17.37
N ARG A 68 -5.82 5.89 17.82
CA ARG A 68 -6.81 4.86 17.49
C ARG A 68 -6.97 4.73 15.97
N TRP A 69 -7.15 5.87 15.30
CA TRP A 69 -7.28 5.92 13.86
C TRP A 69 -6.03 5.41 13.14
N SER A 70 -4.84 5.88 13.54
CA SER A 70 -3.57 5.45 12.95
C SER A 70 -3.34 3.94 13.09
N VAL A 71 -3.68 3.36 14.24
CA VAL A 71 -3.59 1.92 14.48
C VAL A 71 -4.56 1.16 13.57
N PHE A 72 -5.83 1.58 13.53
CA PHE A 72 -6.85 0.96 12.68
C PHE A 72 -6.46 0.99 11.20
N VAL A 73 -5.95 2.13 10.71
CA VAL A 73 -5.43 2.25 9.35
C VAL A 73 -4.29 1.26 9.09
N GLY A 74 -3.43 1.00 10.09
CA GLY A 74 -2.40 -0.04 10.02
C GLY A 74 -3.00 -1.42 9.71
N TYR A 75 -4.04 -1.84 10.45
CA TYR A 75 -4.75 -3.09 10.19
C TYR A 75 -5.44 -3.12 8.82
N ALA A 76 -6.05 -2.00 8.41
CA ALA A 76 -6.66 -1.87 7.09
C ALA A 76 -5.63 -2.06 5.96
N VAL A 77 -4.40 -1.57 6.15
CA VAL A 77 -3.28 -1.78 5.21
C VAL A 77 -2.88 -3.25 5.15
N GLU A 78 -2.85 -3.98 6.28
CA GLU A 78 -2.58 -5.44 6.27
C GLU A 78 -3.67 -6.22 5.52
N ARG A 79 -4.94 -5.84 5.73
CA ARG A 79 -6.09 -6.42 5.01
C ARG A 79 -6.02 -6.11 3.51
N PHE A 80 -5.66 -4.87 3.15
CA PHE A 80 -5.45 -4.46 1.76
C PHE A 80 -4.29 -5.23 1.11
N GLU A 81 -3.17 -5.43 1.81
CA GLU A 81 -2.03 -6.22 1.32
C GLU A 81 -2.43 -7.68 1.05
N ARG A 82 -3.22 -8.31 1.95
CA ARG A 82 -3.76 -9.67 1.75
C ARG A 82 -4.66 -9.73 0.53
N TRP A 83 -5.58 -8.78 0.40
CA TRP A 83 -6.47 -8.71 -0.75
C TRP A 83 -5.68 -8.56 -2.06
N CYS A 84 -4.71 -7.65 -2.12
CA CYS A 84 -3.83 -7.50 -3.29
C CYS A 84 -3.10 -8.79 -3.66
N LYS A 85 -2.61 -9.56 -2.67
CA LYS A 85 -1.92 -10.84 -2.90
C LYS A 85 -2.85 -11.95 -3.39
N ALA A 86 -4.12 -11.93 -2.98
CA ALA A 86 -5.10 -12.95 -3.33
C ALA A 86 -5.88 -12.62 -4.61
N LEU A 87 -5.99 -11.35 -4.97
CA LEU A 87 -6.77 -10.86 -6.10
C LEU A 87 -6.08 -11.21 -7.42
N ARG A 88 -6.83 -11.88 -8.29
CA ARG A 88 -6.38 -12.25 -9.63
C ARG A 88 -7.28 -11.62 -10.69
N PRO A 89 -6.78 -11.39 -11.93
CA PRO A 89 -7.55 -10.81 -13.02
C PRO A 89 -8.92 -11.45 -13.24
N GLU A 90 -9.01 -12.78 -13.13
CA GLU A 90 -10.21 -13.56 -13.44
C GLU A 90 -11.35 -13.25 -12.45
N HIS A 91 -11.01 -12.85 -11.22
CA HIS A 91 -12.02 -12.46 -10.23
C HIS A 91 -12.76 -11.16 -10.63
N CYS A 92 -12.18 -10.33 -11.51
CA CYS A 92 -12.71 -9.03 -11.90
C CYS A 92 -13.64 -9.10 -13.13
N GLU A 93 -13.71 -10.24 -13.81
CA GLU A 93 -14.44 -10.41 -15.09
C GLU A 93 -15.94 -10.12 -14.97
N GLN A 94 -16.52 -10.37 -13.80
CA GLN A 94 -17.94 -10.18 -13.51
C GLN A 94 -18.25 -8.81 -12.88
N GLY A 95 -17.27 -7.90 -12.87
CA GLY A 95 -17.41 -6.54 -12.35
C GLY A 95 -17.05 -6.40 -10.87
N ILE A 96 -17.03 -5.15 -10.40
CA ILE A 96 -16.51 -4.80 -9.06
C ILE A 96 -17.38 -5.32 -7.92
N ALA A 97 -18.70 -5.48 -8.14
CA ALA A 97 -19.64 -5.82 -7.09
C ALA A 97 -19.33 -7.16 -6.40
N LEU A 98 -18.80 -8.16 -7.12
CA LEU A 98 -18.46 -9.48 -6.58
C LEU A 98 -17.13 -9.52 -5.82
N ILE A 99 -16.32 -8.48 -5.96
CA ILE A 99 -14.98 -8.37 -5.35
C ILE A 99 -14.85 -7.10 -4.51
N MET A 100 -15.96 -6.41 -4.25
CA MET A 100 -15.95 -5.15 -3.53
C MET A 100 -15.39 -5.40 -2.14
N PRO A 101 -14.26 -4.78 -1.77
CA PRO A 101 -13.64 -5.06 -0.49
C PRO A 101 -14.41 -4.35 0.64
N PRO A 102 -14.19 -4.77 1.90
CA PRO A 102 -14.63 -4.04 3.08
C PRO A 102 -14.26 -2.56 3.04
N LEU A 103 -15.06 -1.73 3.72
CA LEU A 103 -14.93 -0.27 3.67
C LEU A 103 -13.55 0.25 4.11
N ASP A 104 -12.91 -0.39 5.09
CA ASP A 104 -11.56 -0.04 5.55
C ASP A 104 -10.50 -0.28 4.48
N VAL A 105 -10.63 -1.37 3.72
CA VAL A 105 -9.74 -1.73 2.63
C VAL A 105 -10.00 -0.84 1.41
N PHE A 106 -11.28 -0.53 1.13
CA PHE A 106 -11.65 0.41 0.09
C PHE A 106 -11.10 1.82 0.39
N MET A 107 -11.07 2.25 1.66
CA MET A 107 -10.45 3.50 2.07
C MET A 107 -8.95 3.56 1.77
N VAL A 108 -8.21 2.49 2.08
CA VAL A 108 -6.78 2.40 1.76
C VAL A 108 -6.57 2.45 0.25
N TRP A 109 -7.37 1.69 -0.51
CA TRP A 109 -7.29 1.68 -1.96
C TRP A 109 -7.66 3.03 -2.58
N HIS A 110 -8.72 3.69 -2.12
CA HIS A 110 -9.10 5.04 -2.52
C HIS A 110 -7.94 6.04 -2.32
N THR A 111 -7.31 6.03 -1.14
CA THR A 111 -6.17 6.90 -0.84
C THR A 111 -5.00 6.65 -1.79
N TYR A 112 -4.78 5.39 -2.18
CA TYR A 112 -3.77 5.03 -3.17
C TYR A 112 -4.10 5.57 -4.56
N LEU A 113 -5.38 5.50 -4.98
CA LEU A 113 -5.86 6.04 -6.26
C LEU A 113 -5.77 7.59 -6.35
N LEU A 114 -5.78 8.29 -5.21
CA LEU A 114 -5.52 9.75 -5.16
C LEU A 114 -4.07 10.12 -5.55
N ASN A 115 -3.19 9.13 -5.72
CA ASN A 115 -1.81 9.29 -6.17
C ASN A 115 -1.59 8.56 -7.51
N PRO A 116 -2.21 9.03 -8.62
CA PRO A 116 -2.32 8.25 -9.85
C PRO A 116 -0.97 7.90 -10.49
N GLY A 117 0.04 8.76 -10.38
CA GLY A 117 1.39 8.46 -10.87
C GLY A 117 2.03 7.27 -10.15
N TRP A 118 1.95 7.26 -8.82
CA TRP A 118 2.43 6.16 -7.99
C TRP A 118 1.64 4.88 -8.22
N PHE A 119 0.30 4.97 -8.27
CA PHE A 119 -0.56 3.82 -8.52
C PHE A 119 -0.26 3.16 -9.86
N ILE A 120 -0.20 3.94 -10.95
CA ILE A 120 0.08 3.41 -12.30
C ILE A 120 1.48 2.80 -12.38
N GLU A 121 2.48 3.46 -11.79
CA GLU A 121 3.84 2.91 -11.75
C GLU A 121 3.88 1.58 -10.99
N ASP A 122 3.25 1.52 -9.83
CA ASP A 122 3.29 0.34 -8.98
C ASP A 122 2.51 -0.85 -9.55
N VAL A 123 1.38 -0.66 -10.24
CA VAL A 123 0.69 -1.78 -10.90
C VAL A 123 1.46 -2.32 -12.11
N VAL A 124 2.36 -1.52 -12.69
CA VAL A 124 3.28 -1.97 -13.74
C VAL A 124 4.49 -2.68 -13.13
N ARG A 125 5.01 -2.13 -12.03
CA ARG A 125 6.15 -2.67 -11.31
C ARG A 125 5.70 -3.93 -10.58
N ILE A 126 4.94 -3.85 -9.51
CA ILE A 126 4.63 -4.98 -8.63
C ILE A 126 3.67 -5.97 -9.32
N PRO A 127 4.10 -7.19 -9.69
CA PRO A 127 3.29 -8.10 -10.51
C PRO A 127 2.08 -8.64 -9.74
N THR A 128 2.19 -8.74 -8.42
CA THR A 128 1.09 -9.08 -7.52
C THR A 128 -0.08 -8.10 -7.62
N LEU A 129 0.13 -6.86 -8.07
CA LEU A 129 -0.93 -5.86 -8.22
C LEU A 129 -1.71 -5.98 -9.55
N LYS A 130 -1.42 -6.99 -10.38
CA LYS A 130 -2.14 -7.18 -11.66
C LYS A 130 -3.65 -7.36 -11.46
N GLY A 131 -4.08 -8.09 -10.43
CA GLY A 131 -5.49 -8.18 -10.06
C GLY A 131 -6.08 -6.84 -9.63
N LEU A 132 -5.32 -6.03 -8.88
CA LEU A 132 -5.75 -4.71 -8.42
C LEU A 132 -5.96 -3.74 -9.60
N TRP A 133 -5.13 -3.83 -10.63
CA TRP A 133 -5.31 -3.06 -11.87
C TRP A 133 -6.64 -3.39 -12.57
N GLU A 134 -6.95 -4.68 -12.69
CA GLU A 134 -8.21 -5.14 -13.29
C GLU A 134 -9.42 -4.71 -12.45
N ALA A 135 -9.33 -4.80 -11.13
CA ALA A 135 -10.35 -4.27 -10.22
C ALA A 135 -10.53 -2.74 -10.39
N GLY A 136 -9.44 -2.00 -10.62
CA GLY A 136 -9.51 -0.56 -10.89
C GLY A 136 -10.30 -0.23 -12.16
N LYS A 137 -10.12 -1.02 -13.22
CA LYS A 137 -10.93 -0.88 -14.45
C LYS A 137 -12.39 -1.22 -14.21
N ALA A 138 -12.67 -2.28 -13.45
CA ALA A 138 -14.04 -2.67 -13.09
C ALA A 138 -14.73 -1.60 -12.22
N LEU A 139 -14.00 -1.01 -11.26
CA LEU A 139 -14.47 0.10 -10.44
C LEU A 139 -14.77 1.33 -11.31
N ALA A 140 -13.85 1.70 -12.21
CA ALA A 140 -14.05 2.83 -13.11
C ALA A 140 -15.30 2.67 -13.99
N ALA A 141 -15.57 1.45 -14.46
CA ALA A 141 -16.78 1.14 -15.22
C ALA A 141 -18.06 1.29 -14.38
N ALA A 142 -18.00 1.07 -13.06
CA ALA A 142 -19.14 1.16 -12.14
C ALA A 142 -19.45 2.60 -11.66
N LEU A 143 -18.57 3.57 -11.90
CA LEU A 143 -18.75 4.95 -11.42
C LEU A 143 -19.98 5.62 -12.04
N GLY A 144 -20.88 6.12 -11.21
CA GLY A 144 -22.12 6.75 -11.64
C GLY A 144 -23.24 5.76 -11.96
N MET A 145 -23.04 4.46 -11.69
CA MET A 145 -24.02 3.39 -11.81
C MET A 145 -24.50 2.86 -10.44
N GLY A 146 -24.46 3.70 -9.39
CA GLY A 146 -24.95 3.33 -8.05
C GLY A 146 -23.88 2.73 -7.13
N LEU A 147 -22.61 3.10 -7.29
CA LEU A 147 -21.54 2.66 -6.37
C LEU A 147 -21.84 3.08 -4.92
N GLY A 148 -22.40 4.28 -4.72
CA GLY A 148 -22.80 4.75 -3.41
C GLY A 148 -23.90 3.89 -2.77
N GLU A 149 -24.83 3.35 -3.56
CA GLU A 149 -25.88 2.45 -3.07
C GLU A 149 -25.31 1.08 -2.70
N LEU A 150 -24.44 0.53 -3.55
CA LEU A 150 -23.71 -0.71 -3.28
C LEU A 150 -22.97 -0.65 -1.93
N LEU A 151 -22.30 0.47 -1.64
CA LEU A 151 -21.52 0.65 -0.41
C LEU A 151 -22.35 0.94 0.84
N GLN A 152 -23.56 1.51 0.68
CA GLN A 152 -24.46 1.78 1.80
C GLN A 152 -25.28 0.56 2.21
N THR A 153 -25.46 -0.39 1.28
CA THR A 153 -26.19 -1.62 1.56
C THR A 153 -25.45 -2.37 2.66
N ILE A 154 -26.15 -2.63 3.77
CA ILE A 154 -25.60 -3.44 4.86
C ILE A 154 -25.32 -4.81 4.28
N PRO A 155 -24.05 -5.25 4.21
CA PRO A 155 -23.74 -6.53 3.61
C PRO A 155 -24.39 -7.64 4.43
N ALA A 156 -25.21 -8.48 3.79
CA ALA A 156 -25.75 -9.67 4.43
C ALA A 156 -24.68 -10.77 4.39
N ASP A 157 -24.56 -11.59 5.44
CA ASP A 157 -23.56 -12.67 5.48
C ASP A 157 -23.61 -13.58 4.23
N GLU A 158 -24.78 -13.69 3.59
CA GLU A 158 -25.05 -14.45 2.35
C GLU A 158 -24.50 -13.81 1.07
N ASP A 159 -24.06 -12.55 1.11
CA ASP A 159 -23.60 -11.82 -0.06
C ASP A 159 -22.33 -12.46 -0.66
N HIS A 160 -22.32 -12.59 -1.99
CA HIS A 160 -21.23 -13.24 -2.71
C HIS A 160 -19.86 -12.59 -2.49
N HIS A 161 -19.82 -11.26 -2.36
CA HIS A 161 -18.55 -10.52 -2.19
C HIS A 161 -17.94 -10.74 -0.80
N ILE A 162 -18.77 -10.94 0.24
CA ILE A 162 -18.32 -11.34 1.58
C ILE A 162 -17.69 -12.73 1.52
N HIS A 163 -18.41 -13.70 0.95
CA HIS A 163 -17.90 -15.06 0.78
C HIS A 163 -16.59 -15.11 -0.01
N ASN A 164 -16.51 -14.34 -1.10
CA ASN A 164 -15.30 -14.23 -1.90
C ASN A 164 -14.15 -13.63 -1.10
N TRP A 165 -14.40 -12.56 -0.35
CA TRP A 165 -13.40 -11.96 0.53
C TRP A 165 -12.84 -12.95 1.54
N GLU A 166 -13.71 -13.65 2.27
CA GLU A 166 -13.28 -14.58 3.33
C GLU A 166 -12.52 -15.77 2.74
N LYS A 167 -12.98 -16.29 1.59
CA LYS A 167 -12.28 -17.34 0.85
C LYS A 167 -10.91 -16.89 0.33
N MET A 168 -10.80 -15.65 -0.16
CA MET A 168 -9.57 -15.12 -0.75
C MET A 168 -8.54 -14.71 0.31
N THR A 169 -9.00 -14.08 1.39
CA THR A 169 -8.12 -13.42 2.37
C THR A 169 -7.94 -14.22 3.66
N ALA A 170 -8.79 -15.22 3.90
CA ALA A 170 -8.87 -15.97 5.16
C ALA A 170 -9.06 -15.06 6.39
N THR A 171 -9.75 -13.93 6.22
CA THR A 171 -10.08 -12.99 7.30
C THR A 171 -11.54 -12.56 7.22
N PRO A 172 -12.19 -12.25 8.36
CA PRO A 172 -13.57 -11.76 8.35
C PRO A 172 -13.74 -10.52 7.47
N PHE A 173 -14.89 -10.40 6.79
CA PHE A 173 -15.20 -9.20 6.01
C PHE A 173 -15.34 -7.96 6.91
N ASP A 174 -16.03 -8.07 8.05
CA ASP A 174 -16.14 -6.98 9.02
C ASP A 174 -14.75 -6.62 9.58
N PRO A 175 -14.26 -5.36 9.39
CA PRO A 175 -12.99 -4.93 9.93
C PRO A 175 -12.88 -5.11 11.44
N PHE A 176 -13.95 -4.88 12.20
CA PHE A 176 -13.91 -4.93 13.67
C PHE A 176 -13.77 -6.37 14.18
N LYS A 177 -14.47 -7.33 13.56
CA LYS A 177 -14.28 -8.76 13.84
C LYS A 177 -12.88 -9.23 13.46
N SER A 178 -12.30 -8.66 12.40
CA SER A 178 -11.00 -9.08 11.89
C SER A 178 -9.83 -8.68 12.78
N LEU A 179 -9.95 -7.58 13.54
CA LEU A 179 -8.88 -7.05 14.40
C LEU A 179 -8.36 -8.06 15.43
N SER A 180 -9.23 -8.92 15.97
CA SER A 180 -8.85 -9.96 16.93
C SER A 180 -8.48 -11.30 16.27
N THR A 181 -8.75 -11.48 14.97
CA THR A 181 -8.41 -12.73 14.25
C THR A 181 -6.96 -12.78 13.79
N VAL A 182 -6.40 -11.65 13.37
CA VAL A 182 -4.99 -11.57 12.99
C VAL A 182 -4.32 -10.42 13.72
N ILE A 183 -3.47 -10.80 14.67
CA ILE A 183 -2.86 -9.89 15.66
C ILE A 183 -1.36 -9.72 15.49
N ASP A 184 -0.75 -10.43 14.55
CA ASP A 184 0.68 -10.35 14.25
C ASP A 184 0.97 -10.52 12.75
N LYS A 185 2.23 -10.24 12.37
CA LYS A 185 2.78 -10.62 11.07
C LYS A 185 4.17 -11.22 11.20
N THR A 186 4.53 -12.04 10.22
CA THR A 186 5.87 -12.60 10.10
C THR A 186 6.82 -11.59 9.46
N ILE A 187 7.97 -11.37 10.10
CA ILE A 187 9.04 -10.49 9.64
C ILE A 187 10.36 -11.27 9.56
N ILE A 188 11.04 -11.17 8.43
CA ILE A 188 12.35 -11.79 8.22
C ILE A 188 13.44 -10.89 8.79
N CYS A 189 14.26 -11.41 9.71
CA CYS A 189 15.35 -10.67 10.33
C CYS A 189 16.39 -10.24 9.27
N PRO A 190 16.66 -8.93 9.11
CA PRO A 190 17.62 -8.46 8.10
C PRO A 190 19.07 -8.92 8.34
N LYS A 191 19.42 -9.26 9.59
CA LYS A 191 20.76 -9.74 9.97
C LYS A 191 20.95 -11.23 9.66
N CYS A 192 20.12 -12.11 10.23
CA CYS A 192 20.32 -13.56 10.13
C CYS A 192 19.34 -14.29 9.18
N GLY A 193 18.28 -13.64 8.70
CA GLY A 193 17.28 -14.26 7.83
C GLY A 193 16.22 -15.11 8.54
N MET A 194 16.23 -15.20 9.86
CA MET A 194 15.23 -15.94 10.64
C MET A 194 13.88 -15.22 10.61
N ALA A 195 12.78 -15.98 10.53
CA ALA A 195 11.43 -15.45 10.67
C ALA A 195 11.12 -15.12 12.14
N ASN A 196 10.46 -13.99 12.38
CA ASN A 196 10.04 -13.54 13.71
C ASN A 196 8.58 -13.10 13.64
N ARG A 197 7.81 -13.37 14.69
CA ARG A 197 6.46 -12.83 14.81
C ARG A 197 6.52 -11.44 15.41
N ALA A 198 5.84 -10.50 14.77
CA ALA A 198 5.72 -9.11 15.20
C ALA A 198 4.24 -8.83 15.51
N PRO A 199 3.85 -8.73 16.79
CA PRO A 199 2.52 -8.30 17.16
C PRO A 199 2.22 -6.94 16.54
N PHE A 200 1.00 -6.74 16.05
CA PHE A 200 0.56 -5.47 15.48
C PHE A 200 0.50 -4.37 16.54
N LEU A 201 0.06 -4.74 17.73
CA LEU A 201 -0.02 -3.88 18.91
C LEU A 201 0.68 -4.52 20.09
N HIS A 202 1.27 -3.67 20.92
CA HIS A 202 1.80 -4.05 22.22
C HIS A 202 1.56 -2.91 23.21
N ALA A 203 1.39 -3.24 24.49
CA ALA A 203 1.01 -2.28 25.54
C ALA A 203 2.09 -1.20 25.76
N ASP A 204 3.37 -1.53 25.53
CA ASP A 204 4.49 -0.58 25.65
C ASP A 204 4.69 0.32 24.42
N GLY A 205 3.85 0.17 23.38
CA GLY A 205 3.96 0.97 22.15
C GLY A 205 4.94 0.45 21.10
N THR A 206 5.45 -0.79 21.22
CA THR A 206 6.47 -1.37 20.32
C THR A 206 5.94 -2.35 19.27
N GLY A 207 4.61 -2.49 19.13
CA GLY A 207 3.96 -3.28 18.09
C GLY A 207 4.19 -2.71 16.68
N PHE A 208 3.99 -3.54 15.66
CA PHE A 208 4.30 -3.22 14.25
C PHE A 208 3.56 -1.99 13.71
N HIS A 209 2.32 -1.76 14.13
CA HIS A 209 1.55 -0.56 13.72
C HIS A 209 1.70 0.61 14.69
N GLN A 210 2.72 0.60 15.55
CA GLN A 210 3.01 1.66 16.50
C GLN A 210 4.33 2.36 16.14
N VAL A 211 4.43 3.65 16.48
CA VAL A 211 5.55 4.54 16.09
C VAL A 211 6.90 3.99 16.55
N ASN A 212 6.96 3.40 17.74
CA ASN A 212 8.19 2.89 18.34
C ASN A 212 8.42 1.40 18.05
N PHE A 213 7.86 0.87 16.95
CA PHE A 213 7.98 -0.55 16.59
C PHE A 213 9.40 -1.06 16.78
N THR A 214 9.52 -2.06 17.63
CA THR A 214 10.77 -2.79 17.77
C THR A 214 10.54 -4.19 18.30
N ILE A 215 11.25 -5.15 17.72
CA ILE A 215 11.31 -6.52 18.24
C ILE A 215 12.75 -7.01 18.25
N VAL A 216 13.05 -7.98 19.11
CA VAL A 216 14.34 -8.65 19.15
C VAL A 216 14.23 -9.96 18.38
N CYS A 217 15.20 -10.23 17.50
CA CYS A 217 15.24 -11.48 16.76
C CYS A 217 15.41 -12.68 17.69
N GLN A 218 14.52 -13.66 17.55
CA GLN A 218 14.43 -14.86 18.40
C GLN A 218 15.29 -16.03 17.90
N ASN A 219 16.23 -15.79 16.98
CA ASN A 219 17.07 -16.86 16.45
C ASN A 219 18.12 -17.31 17.50
N THR A 220 17.86 -18.46 18.11
CA THR A 220 18.74 -19.11 19.09
C THR A 220 19.92 -19.83 18.46
N ASP A 221 19.79 -20.36 17.24
CA ASP A 221 20.84 -21.15 16.57
C ASP A 221 22.10 -20.33 16.28
N HIS A 222 21.93 -19.01 16.13
CA HIS A 222 23.02 -18.06 15.90
C HIS A 222 23.11 -16.95 16.96
N TYR A 223 22.36 -17.07 18.06
CA TYR A 223 22.27 -16.05 19.12
C TYR A 223 22.17 -14.62 18.56
N CYS A 224 21.30 -14.41 17.57
CA CYS A 224 21.35 -13.21 16.74
C CYS A 224 21.08 -11.92 17.53
N GLY A 225 20.05 -11.95 18.39
CA GLY A 225 19.69 -10.85 19.31
C GLY A 225 19.44 -9.50 18.64
N PHE A 226 19.27 -9.47 17.32
CA PHE A 226 19.24 -8.24 16.56
C PHE A 226 17.94 -7.47 16.79
N LYS A 227 18.05 -6.17 17.07
CA LYS A 227 16.91 -5.25 17.20
C LYS A 227 16.39 -4.89 15.82
N ILE A 228 15.17 -5.33 15.50
CA ILE A 228 14.46 -5.04 14.26
C ILE A 228 13.55 -3.83 14.49
N THR A 229 13.56 -2.88 13.57
CA THR A 229 12.72 -1.67 13.55
C THR A 229 12.22 -1.40 12.14
N HIS A 230 11.25 -0.47 11.98
CA HIS A 230 10.77 -0.06 10.65
C HIS A 230 11.91 0.43 9.75
N ASP A 231 12.83 1.23 10.28
CA ASP A 231 13.97 1.76 9.52
C ASP A 231 14.86 0.67 8.94
N VAL A 232 15.14 -0.39 9.71
CA VAL A 232 15.99 -1.48 9.22
C VAL A 232 15.26 -2.32 8.17
N LEU A 233 13.94 -2.50 8.31
CA LEU A 233 13.11 -3.20 7.31
C LEU A 233 12.97 -2.37 6.02
N ALA A 234 12.78 -1.06 6.12
CA ALA A 234 12.73 -0.15 4.98
C ALA A 234 14.07 -0.12 4.24
N MET A 235 15.18 -0.05 4.98
CA MET A 235 16.53 -0.17 4.42
C MET A 235 16.72 -1.49 3.67
N ARG A 236 16.27 -2.61 4.25
CA ARG A 236 16.34 -3.93 3.61
C ARG A 236 15.56 -3.94 2.30
N LYS A 237 14.30 -3.49 2.33
CA LYS A 237 13.42 -3.42 1.15
C LYS A 237 14.02 -2.56 0.04
N LEU A 238 14.52 -1.37 0.37
CA LEU A 238 15.15 -0.49 -0.62
C LEU A 238 16.36 -1.15 -1.29
N LEU A 239 17.21 -1.81 -0.50
CA LEU A 239 18.40 -2.48 -1.04
C LEU A 239 18.03 -3.72 -1.86
N ASP A 240 17.02 -4.49 -1.48
CA ASP A 240 16.51 -5.59 -2.29
C ASP A 240 16.00 -5.07 -3.65
N ASP A 241 15.22 -3.99 -3.68
CA ASP A 241 14.75 -3.35 -4.92
C ASP A 241 15.93 -2.77 -5.75
N LEU A 242 16.91 -2.15 -5.09
CA LEU A 242 18.10 -1.57 -5.73
C LEU A 242 18.99 -2.66 -6.35
N LEU A 243 19.15 -3.81 -5.71
CA LEU A 243 20.03 -4.88 -6.16
C LEU A 243 19.32 -5.93 -7.02
N ALA A 244 17.98 -5.88 -7.13
CA ALA A 244 17.22 -6.79 -7.97
C ALA A 244 17.77 -6.80 -9.41
N PRO A 245 18.07 -7.97 -10.01
CA PRO A 245 18.65 -8.04 -11.34
C PRO A 245 17.64 -7.56 -12.39
N GLU A 246 18.15 -7.01 -13.50
CA GLU A 246 17.33 -6.77 -14.69
C GLU A 246 17.12 -8.09 -15.44
N THR A 247 15.87 -8.53 -15.59
CA THR A 247 15.52 -9.68 -16.44
C THR A 247 15.61 -9.32 -17.92
N ARG A 248 16.15 -10.22 -18.76
CA ARG A 248 16.33 -10.00 -20.21
C ARG A 248 15.06 -10.24 -21.05
N THR A 249 13.91 -10.51 -20.43
CA THR A 249 12.66 -10.84 -21.12
C THR A 249 11.80 -9.60 -21.37
N ASN A 250 11.03 -9.61 -22.47
CA ASN A 250 10.14 -8.53 -22.91
C ASN A 250 8.84 -8.40 -22.06
N GLU A 251 8.69 -9.17 -20.97
CA GLU A 251 7.58 -8.99 -20.03
C GLU A 251 7.98 -8.07 -18.87
N PRO A 252 7.05 -7.29 -18.29
CA PRO A 252 7.38 -6.20 -17.38
C PRO A 252 8.22 -6.69 -16.18
N LEU A 253 9.40 -6.10 -16.09
CA LEU A 253 10.41 -6.15 -15.03
C LEU A 253 9.81 -5.72 -13.69
N ALA A 254 9.21 -6.68 -13.00
CA ALA A 254 8.23 -6.36 -11.98
C ALA A 254 8.83 -5.88 -10.63
N GLN A 255 10.14 -6.00 -10.45
CA GLN A 255 10.82 -5.55 -9.21
C GLN A 255 12.23 -5.02 -9.47
N SER A 256 12.63 -4.85 -10.75
CA SER A 256 14.01 -4.51 -11.10
C SER A 256 14.30 -3.01 -11.06
N PHE A 257 13.28 -2.15 -10.91
CA PHE A 257 13.44 -0.70 -10.86
C PHE A 257 12.91 -0.12 -9.54
N LEU A 258 13.49 1.00 -9.12
CA LEU A 258 13.06 1.71 -7.91
C LEU A 258 11.72 2.39 -8.15
N ALA A 259 10.89 2.40 -7.10
CA ALA A 259 9.63 3.16 -7.13
C ALA A 259 9.90 4.67 -7.36
N GLY A 260 9.07 5.29 -8.18
CA GLY A 260 9.17 6.70 -8.58
C GLY A 260 10.18 6.97 -9.70
N THR A 261 10.66 5.94 -10.38
CA THR A 261 11.67 6.08 -11.45
C THR A 261 11.19 5.58 -12.81
N LEU A 262 10.05 4.87 -12.86
CA LEU A 262 9.54 4.35 -14.13
C LEU A 262 8.58 5.35 -14.80
N TYR A 263 7.78 6.07 -14.03
CA TYR A 263 6.89 7.10 -14.56
C TYR A 263 7.63 8.44 -14.74
N THR A 264 7.48 9.04 -15.93
CA THR A 264 7.92 10.42 -16.21
C THR A 264 6.82 11.15 -16.98
N PRO A 265 6.73 12.50 -16.93
CA PRO A 265 5.74 13.24 -17.72
C PRO A 265 5.81 12.85 -19.20
N GLY A 266 4.71 12.35 -19.75
CA GLY A 266 4.62 11.90 -21.15
C GLY A 266 5.12 10.47 -21.44
N ASN A 267 5.67 9.75 -20.44
CA ASN A 267 6.07 8.36 -20.58
C ASN A 267 5.85 7.57 -19.28
N THR A 268 4.80 6.75 -19.26
CA THR A 268 4.38 5.95 -18.11
C THR A 268 5.26 4.72 -17.86
N LYS A 269 6.18 4.38 -18.78
CA LYS A 269 7.10 3.24 -18.70
C LYS A 269 8.50 3.62 -19.20
N ASN A 270 9.10 4.64 -18.60
CA ASN A 270 10.42 5.15 -18.96
C ASN A 270 11.55 4.28 -18.39
N ILE A 271 11.69 3.06 -18.92
CA ILE A 271 12.71 2.09 -18.52
C ILE A 271 14.13 2.68 -18.65
N ALA A 272 14.38 3.49 -19.68
CA ALA A 272 15.68 4.11 -19.89
C ALA A 272 16.04 5.07 -18.73
N TYR A 273 15.09 5.89 -18.28
CA TYR A 273 15.29 6.76 -17.12
C TYR A 273 15.45 5.96 -15.83
N ALA A 274 14.56 4.99 -15.57
CA ALA A 274 14.64 4.12 -14.39
C ALA A 274 16.00 3.41 -14.27
N ARG A 275 16.50 2.87 -15.39
CA ARG A 275 17.82 2.23 -15.47
C ARG A 275 18.94 3.22 -15.21
N ARG A 276 18.88 4.43 -15.77
CA ARG A 276 19.89 5.48 -15.52
C ARG A 276 19.96 5.82 -14.04
N VAL A 277 18.83 6.06 -13.37
CA VAL A 277 18.77 6.36 -11.93
C VAL A 277 19.37 5.21 -11.12
N LYS A 278 18.94 3.97 -11.38
CA LYS A 278 19.45 2.79 -10.66
C LYS A 278 20.96 2.59 -10.88
N THR A 279 21.42 2.71 -12.12
CA THR A 279 22.85 2.60 -12.47
C THR A 279 23.67 3.68 -11.80
N ALA A 280 23.20 4.92 -11.81
CA ALA A 280 23.86 6.03 -11.14
C ALA A 280 24.04 5.75 -9.65
N ILE A 281 23.00 5.28 -8.96
CA ILE A 281 23.07 4.92 -7.54
C ILE A 281 24.10 3.81 -7.32
N LEU A 282 24.06 2.74 -8.11
CA LEU A 282 24.98 1.60 -7.97
C LEU A 282 26.45 1.95 -8.28
N GLN A 283 26.70 3.02 -9.02
CA GLN A 283 28.05 3.55 -9.28
C GLN A 283 28.65 4.31 -8.10
N ALA A 284 27.88 4.63 -7.05
CA ALA A 284 28.44 5.28 -5.88
C ALA A 284 29.47 4.37 -5.20
N GLU A 285 30.57 4.94 -4.72
CA GLU A 285 31.66 4.22 -4.03
C GLU A 285 31.15 3.33 -2.87
N PHE A 286 30.04 3.74 -2.25
CA PHE A 286 29.43 2.96 -1.19
C PHE A 286 28.86 1.61 -1.66
N PHE A 287 28.34 1.51 -2.88
CA PHE A 287 27.73 0.29 -3.43
C PHE A 287 28.69 -0.52 -4.30
N THR A 288 29.78 0.09 -4.78
CA THR A 288 30.79 -0.61 -5.56
C THR A 288 31.58 -1.61 -4.70
N PRO A 289 31.71 -2.87 -5.14
CA PRO A 289 32.52 -3.86 -4.43
C PRO A 289 34.01 -3.50 -4.48
N ARG A 290 34.76 -3.91 -3.46
CA ARG A 290 36.20 -3.62 -3.34
C ARG A 290 37.07 -4.54 -4.21
N THR A 291 36.54 -5.69 -4.61
CA THR A 291 37.20 -6.70 -5.45
C THR A 291 36.17 -7.32 -6.40
N GLU A 292 36.63 -7.85 -7.55
CA GLU A 292 35.75 -8.48 -8.55
C GLU A 292 35.02 -9.74 -8.06
N ILE A 293 35.46 -10.34 -6.95
CA ILE A 293 34.94 -11.60 -6.40
C ILE A 293 33.77 -11.33 -5.41
N ASP A 294 33.67 -10.13 -4.84
CA ASP A 294 32.66 -9.80 -3.83
C ASP A 294 31.40 -9.24 -4.50
N VAL A 295 30.48 -10.12 -4.90
CA VAL A 295 29.17 -9.67 -5.41
C VAL A 295 28.38 -9.05 -4.24
N PRO A 296 28.09 -7.75 -4.25
CA PRO A 296 27.41 -7.11 -3.14
C PRO A 296 25.99 -7.68 -3.00
N THR A 297 25.69 -8.18 -1.81
CA THR A 297 24.35 -8.63 -1.45
C THR A 297 23.70 -7.58 -0.56
N THR A 298 22.37 -7.61 -0.46
CA THR A 298 21.66 -6.74 0.48
C THR A 298 22.24 -6.84 1.89
N ARG A 299 22.51 -8.07 2.37
CA ARG A 299 23.02 -8.29 3.72
C ARG A 299 24.42 -7.69 3.91
N THR A 300 25.32 -7.82 2.94
CA THR A 300 26.69 -7.28 3.06
C THR A 300 26.69 -5.75 3.03
N ILE A 301 25.85 -5.13 2.19
CA ILE A 301 25.68 -3.67 2.19
C ILE A 301 25.05 -3.18 3.51
N MET A 302 24.05 -3.90 4.03
CA MET A 302 23.47 -3.55 5.33
C MET A 302 24.49 -3.62 6.47
N GLN A 303 25.36 -4.65 6.46
CA GLN A 303 26.46 -4.77 7.42
C GLN A 303 27.49 -3.64 7.26
N LYS A 304 27.89 -3.28 6.03
CA LYS A 304 28.78 -2.14 5.73
C LYS A 304 28.21 -0.83 6.29
N ALA A 305 26.91 -0.61 6.15
CA ALA A 305 26.20 0.54 6.69
C ALA A 305 25.87 0.41 8.20
N LYS A 306 26.33 -0.64 8.88
CA LYS A 306 26.04 -0.92 10.31
C LYS A 306 24.53 -0.87 10.61
N TYR A 307 23.71 -1.30 9.66
CA TYR A 307 22.24 -1.26 9.73
C TYR A 307 21.64 0.15 9.94
N SER A 308 22.38 1.21 9.60
CA SER A 308 21.89 2.59 9.65
C SER A 308 21.31 3.01 8.29
N PHE A 309 19.99 3.23 8.25
CA PHE A 309 19.33 3.67 7.03
C PHE A 309 19.78 5.07 6.58
N ALA A 310 20.17 5.93 7.53
CA ALA A 310 20.70 7.25 7.23
C ALA A 310 21.98 7.20 6.39
N ILE A 311 22.87 6.22 6.62
CA ILE A 311 24.10 6.04 5.84
C ILE A 311 23.76 5.70 4.38
N ILE A 312 22.82 4.78 4.15
CA ILE A 312 22.36 4.42 2.79
C ILE A 312 21.74 5.63 2.10
N LYS A 313 20.82 6.35 2.77
CA LYS A 313 20.19 7.56 2.23
C LYS A 313 21.23 8.63 1.86
N SER A 314 22.23 8.83 2.72
CA SER A 314 23.31 9.80 2.47
C SER A 314 24.17 9.41 1.25
N ALA A 315 24.49 8.12 1.10
CA ALA A 315 25.24 7.63 -0.05
C ALA A 315 24.46 7.84 -1.36
N ILE A 316 23.18 7.49 -1.37
CA ILE A 316 22.28 7.69 -2.51
C ILE A 316 22.16 9.19 -2.85
N TYR A 317 21.86 10.02 -1.85
CA TYR A 317 21.70 11.47 -2.04
C TYR A 317 22.96 12.12 -2.61
N THR A 318 24.13 11.79 -2.05
CA THR A 318 25.41 12.36 -2.50
C THR A 318 25.65 12.04 -3.97
N GLN A 319 25.43 10.78 -4.36
CA GLN A 319 25.60 10.34 -5.74
C GLN A 319 24.62 11.02 -6.70
N LEU A 320 23.33 11.06 -6.35
CA LEU A 320 22.29 11.64 -7.20
C LEU A 320 22.43 13.15 -7.35
N LYS A 321 22.92 13.85 -6.32
CA LYS A 321 23.15 15.30 -6.39
C LYS A 321 24.27 15.68 -7.36
N THR A 322 25.27 14.81 -7.53
CA THR A 322 26.45 15.08 -8.37
C THR A 322 26.33 14.54 -9.78
N ASP A 323 25.28 13.76 -10.08
CA ASP A 323 25.10 13.14 -11.39
C ASP A 323 24.40 14.10 -12.37
N GLU A 324 25.18 14.80 -13.20
CA GLU A 324 24.67 15.74 -14.22
C GLU A 324 23.81 15.06 -15.32
N ARG A 325 23.73 13.72 -15.33
CA ARG A 325 22.96 12.94 -16.32
C ARG A 325 21.50 12.71 -15.92
N LEU A 326 21.10 13.12 -14.71
CA LEU A 326 19.76 12.96 -14.12
C LEU A 326 19.09 14.32 -13.87
#